data_AF-A0A4W5JT32-F1
#
_entry.id   AF-A0A4W5JT32-F1
#
_cell.length_a   1.000
_cell.length_b   1.000
_cell.length_c   1.000
_cell.angle_alpha   90.00
_cell.angle_beta   90.00
_cell.angle_gamma   90.00
#
_symmetry.space_group_name_H-M   'P 1'
#
loop_
_entity.id
_entity.type
_entity.pdbx_description
1 polymer ?
#
loop_
_entity_poly.entity_id
_entity_poly.type
_entity_poly.pdbx_seq_one_letter_code
_entity_poly.pdbx_strand_id
1 'polypeptide(L)'
;MLDWLVESMTDRFQDARVLCATKLVSFTNWPEPGDPAADFGDTELETLVDHFKPVLETFGIHVERIPDQWTVLKVLMYQEPQSLQKMSWFRVKRSHQHSCPDLLALVDLVLSFPASTAECETGFNTMKQVKTDWRSNLKSDTLSDLLMVQLSSPEIREYDPIKAVMLWHQDSIRSRRPDFMDRAKRVIAVESEESDEEV
;
A
#
# COMPACT_ATOMS: atom_id res chain seq x y z
N MET A 1 -19.84 33.37 -12.74
CA MET A 1 -20.62 32.23 -12.17
C MET A 1 -20.06 30.89 -12.64
N LEU A 2 -19.63 30.76 -13.89
CA LEU A 2 -18.94 29.54 -14.33
C LEU A 2 -17.51 29.45 -13.77
N ASP A 3 -16.81 30.58 -13.65
CA ASP A 3 -15.41 30.58 -13.17
C ASP A 3 -15.27 30.07 -11.73
N TRP A 4 -16.15 30.48 -10.81
CA TRP A 4 -16.12 29.98 -9.43
C TRP A 4 -16.45 28.48 -9.34
N LEU A 5 -17.32 27.98 -10.22
CA LEU A 5 -17.71 26.58 -10.25
C LEU A 5 -16.53 25.73 -10.76
N VAL A 6 -15.87 26.19 -11.81
CA VAL A 6 -14.67 25.55 -12.35
C VAL A 6 -13.55 25.57 -11.31
N GLU A 7 -13.34 26.68 -10.62
CA GLU A 7 -12.36 26.80 -9.53
C GLU A 7 -12.69 25.86 -8.36
N SER A 8 -13.95 25.82 -7.92
CA SER A 8 -14.42 24.92 -6.86
C SER A 8 -14.35 23.43 -7.24
N MET A 9 -14.56 23.09 -8.50
CA MET A 9 -14.38 21.71 -8.96
C MET A 9 -12.91 21.36 -9.08
N THR A 10 -12.07 22.28 -9.56
CA THR A 10 -10.62 22.06 -9.65
C THR A 10 -10.01 21.91 -8.27
N ASP A 11 -10.47 22.68 -7.28
CA ASP A 11 -10.04 22.59 -5.89
C ASP A 11 -10.48 21.29 -5.20
N ARG A 12 -11.72 20.85 -5.41
CA ARG A 12 -12.23 19.59 -4.82
C ARG A 12 -11.70 18.33 -5.48
N PHE A 13 -11.25 18.43 -6.72
CA PHE A 13 -10.75 17.32 -7.52
C PHE A 13 -9.31 17.56 -8.00
N GLN A 14 -8.48 18.22 -7.18
CA GLN A 14 -7.06 18.45 -7.51
C GLN A 14 -6.35 17.12 -7.88
N ASP A 15 -6.72 16.04 -7.18
CA ASP A 15 -6.16 14.71 -7.40
C ASP A 15 -6.76 13.96 -8.59
N ALA A 16 -7.83 14.45 -9.23
CA ALA A 16 -8.44 13.75 -10.37
C ALA A 16 -7.48 13.66 -11.57
N ARG A 17 -6.57 14.64 -11.71
CA ARG A 17 -5.51 14.59 -12.74
C ARG A 17 -4.50 13.49 -12.43
N VAL A 18 -4.11 13.35 -11.16
CA VAL A 18 -3.21 12.30 -10.67
C VAL A 18 -3.84 10.93 -10.88
N LEU A 19 -5.12 10.77 -10.54
CA LEU A 19 -5.90 9.54 -10.76
C LEU A 19 -6.04 9.19 -12.25
N CYS A 20 -6.15 10.17 -13.13
CA CYS A 20 -6.10 9.91 -14.57
C CYS A 20 -4.70 9.46 -15.01
N ALA A 21 -3.65 10.04 -14.44
CA ALA A 21 -2.27 9.70 -14.77
C ALA A 21 -1.85 8.30 -14.28
N THR A 22 -2.49 7.74 -13.23
CA THR A 22 -2.22 6.36 -12.78
C THR A 22 -2.54 5.31 -13.84
N LYS A 23 -3.36 5.64 -14.86
CA LYS A 23 -3.62 4.80 -16.03
C LYS A 23 -2.34 4.41 -16.78
N LEU A 24 -1.27 5.19 -16.65
CA LEU A 24 0.07 4.90 -17.17
C LEU A 24 0.57 3.51 -16.74
N VAL A 25 0.22 3.13 -15.51
CA VAL A 25 0.65 1.88 -14.89
C VAL A 25 -0.18 0.69 -15.37
N SER A 26 -1.30 0.89 -16.07
CA SER A 26 -2.02 -0.23 -16.67
C SER A 26 -1.43 -0.56 -18.04
N PHE A 27 -0.84 -1.75 -18.18
CA PHE A 27 -0.36 -2.25 -19.49
C PHE A 27 -1.46 -2.33 -20.55
N THR A 28 -2.73 -2.31 -20.14
CA THR A 28 -3.87 -2.25 -21.07
C THR A 28 -3.93 -0.99 -21.90
N ASN A 29 -3.39 0.11 -21.37
CA ASN A 29 -3.46 1.42 -21.98
C ASN A 29 -2.25 1.74 -22.86
N TRP A 30 -1.29 0.82 -22.97
CA TRP A 30 -0.07 1.01 -23.74
C TRP A 30 -0.34 0.84 -25.24
N PRO A 31 0.26 1.67 -26.11
CA PRO A 31 0.03 1.62 -27.55
C PRO A 31 0.61 0.34 -28.16
N GLU A 32 0.04 -0.08 -29.30
CA GLU A 32 0.54 -1.22 -30.06
C GLU A 32 1.89 -0.91 -30.73
N PRO A 33 2.73 -1.92 -31.00
CA PRO A 33 4.03 -1.72 -31.64
C PRO A 33 3.84 -1.14 -33.06
N GLY A 34 4.09 0.16 -33.25
CA GLY A 34 4.00 0.83 -34.56
C GLY A 34 3.31 2.20 -34.56
N ASP A 35 2.56 2.54 -33.51
CA ASP A 35 2.09 3.91 -33.23
C ASP A 35 3.31 4.75 -32.74
N PRO A 36 3.39 6.08 -32.93
CA PRO A 36 4.40 6.92 -32.27
C PRO A 36 4.31 6.85 -30.74
N ALA A 37 4.85 5.77 -30.17
CA ALA A 37 5.04 5.50 -28.76
C ALA A 37 6.12 6.41 -28.12
N ALA A 38 6.70 7.32 -28.91
CA ALA A 38 7.75 8.23 -28.45
C ALA A 38 7.25 9.09 -27.28
N ASP A 39 6.06 9.68 -27.42
CA ASP A 39 5.52 10.65 -26.46
C ASP A 39 4.47 10.02 -25.50
N PHE A 40 4.20 8.72 -25.63
CA PHE A 40 3.20 8.06 -24.80
C PHE A 40 3.58 8.09 -23.32
N GLY A 41 2.67 8.60 -22.50
CA GLY A 41 2.76 8.52 -21.05
C GLY A 41 3.68 9.56 -20.41
N ASP A 42 4.34 10.43 -21.19
CA ASP A 42 5.32 11.38 -20.66
C ASP A 42 4.62 12.50 -19.85
N THR A 43 3.43 12.94 -20.29
CA THR A 43 2.64 13.96 -19.57
C THR A 43 2.06 13.39 -18.27
N GLU A 44 1.58 12.14 -18.32
CA GLU A 44 1.09 11.42 -17.14
C GLU A 44 2.22 11.17 -16.15
N LEU A 45 3.41 10.79 -16.63
CA LEU A 45 4.59 10.60 -15.80
C LEU A 45 5.00 11.89 -15.10
N GLU A 46 5.06 13.01 -15.83
CA GLU A 46 5.35 14.33 -15.26
C GLU A 46 4.34 14.70 -14.16
N THR A 47 3.05 14.47 -14.40
CA THR A 47 1.98 14.71 -13.42
C THR A 47 2.16 13.87 -12.15
N LEU A 48 2.50 12.59 -12.29
CA LEU A 48 2.73 11.68 -11.15
C LEU A 48 3.99 12.08 -10.37
N VAL A 49 5.06 12.40 -11.10
CA VAL A 49 6.33 12.83 -10.53
C VAL A 49 6.16 14.11 -9.72
N ASP A 50 5.51 15.13 -10.28
CA ASP A 50 5.28 16.40 -9.60
C ASP A 50 4.45 16.25 -8.34
N HIS A 51 3.41 15.42 -8.39
CA HIS A 51 2.54 15.17 -7.23
C HIS A 51 3.27 14.40 -6.12
N PHE A 52 4.04 13.35 -6.46
CA PHE A 52 4.71 12.50 -5.47
C PHE A 52 6.13 12.97 -5.10
N LYS A 53 6.63 14.04 -5.71
CA LYS A 53 7.97 14.59 -5.46
C LYS A 53 8.35 14.70 -3.97
N PRO A 54 7.50 15.23 -3.06
CA PRO A 54 7.86 15.35 -1.64
C PRO A 54 8.10 13.98 -0.99
N VAL A 55 7.30 12.97 -1.37
CA VAL A 55 7.41 11.61 -0.86
C VAL A 55 8.67 10.95 -1.42
N LEU A 56 8.90 11.04 -2.73
CA LEU A 56 10.04 10.44 -3.40
C LEU A 56 11.37 10.98 -2.85
N GLU A 57 11.49 12.30 -2.66
CA GLU A 57 12.68 12.93 -2.10
C GLU A 57 12.95 12.49 -0.66
N THR A 58 11.89 12.30 0.15
CA THR A 58 12.02 11.81 1.53
C THR A 58 12.62 10.40 1.59
N PHE A 59 12.32 9.55 0.60
CA PHE A 59 12.88 8.21 0.46
C PHE A 59 14.22 8.16 -0.30
N GLY A 60 14.78 9.32 -0.68
CA GLY A 60 16.06 9.41 -1.39
C GLY A 60 16.01 8.99 -2.86
N ILE A 61 14.83 9.01 -3.48
CA ILE A 61 14.63 8.66 -4.89
C ILE A 61 15.01 9.86 -5.77
N HIS A 62 15.78 9.61 -6.83
CA HIS A 62 16.25 10.66 -7.73
C HIS A 62 15.22 10.96 -8.83
N VAL A 63 14.35 11.91 -8.54
CA VAL A 63 13.23 12.31 -9.42
C VAL A 63 13.71 12.71 -10.84
N GLU A 64 14.87 13.35 -10.95
CA GLU A 64 15.46 13.76 -12.23
C GLU A 64 15.78 12.59 -13.18
N ARG A 65 15.96 11.37 -12.64
CA ARG A 65 16.29 10.17 -13.42
C ARG A 65 15.06 9.42 -13.93
N ILE A 66 13.88 9.74 -13.40
CA ILE A 66 12.63 9.02 -13.73
C ILE A 66 12.28 9.14 -15.22
N PRO A 67 12.36 10.32 -15.88
CA PRO A 67 12.08 10.45 -17.30
C PRO A 67 13.01 9.59 -18.18
N ASP A 68 14.31 9.60 -17.89
CA ASP A 68 15.29 8.79 -18.63
C ASP A 68 15.02 7.29 -18.46
N GLN A 69 14.76 6.87 -17.21
CA GLN A 69 14.40 5.49 -16.89
C GLN A 69 13.10 5.06 -17.57
N TRP A 70 12.15 5.98 -17.74
CA TRP A 70 10.91 5.73 -18.46
C TRP A 70 11.16 5.47 -19.94
N THR A 71 12.00 6.28 -20.61
CA THR A 71 12.40 6.02 -21.99
C THR A 71 13.08 4.65 -22.13
N VAL A 72 13.98 4.30 -21.22
CA VAL A 72 14.64 2.99 -21.20
C VAL A 72 13.62 1.87 -21.01
N LEU A 73 12.68 2.01 -20.08
CA LEU A 73 11.66 1.01 -19.82
C LEU A 73 10.75 0.80 -21.03
N LYS A 74 10.32 1.88 -21.70
CA LYS A 74 9.54 1.79 -22.95
C LYS A 74 10.24 0.88 -23.96
N VAL A 75 11.52 1.14 -24.23
CA VAL A 75 12.32 0.33 -25.18
C VAL A 75 12.38 -1.14 -24.76
N LEU A 76 12.65 -1.42 -23.49
CA LEU A 76 12.74 -2.79 -22.96
C LEU A 76 11.39 -3.54 -23.06
N MET A 77 10.28 -2.86 -22.77
CA MET A 77 8.94 -3.45 -22.84
C MET A 77 8.54 -3.82 -24.28
N TYR A 78 8.88 -3.00 -25.27
CA TYR A 78 8.59 -3.31 -26.69
C TYR A 78 9.56 -4.30 -27.33
N GLN A 79 10.69 -4.59 -26.70
CA GLN A 79 11.63 -5.64 -27.14
C GLN A 79 11.21 -7.04 -26.68
N GLU A 80 10.34 -7.15 -25.67
CA GLU A 80 9.91 -8.45 -25.17
C GLU A 80 9.00 -9.16 -26.20
N PRO A 81 9.23 -10.45 -26.49
CA PRO A 81 8.43 -11.20 -27.46
C PRO A 81 6.98 -11.50 -27.02
N GLN A 82 6.60 -11.13 -25.79
CA GLN A 82 5.27 -11.34 -25.24
C GLN A 82 4.43 -10.06 -25.36
N SER A 83 3.11 -10.22 -25.53
CA SER A 83 2.18 -9.09 -25.53
C SER A 83 2.22 -8.35 -24.19
N LEU A 84 2.37 -7.02 -24.24
CA LEU A 84 2.36 -6.12 -23.08
C LEU A 84 1.14 -6.36 -22.16
N GLN A 85 0.00 -6.70 -22.76
CA GLN A 85 -1.26 -6.98 -22.07
C GLN A 85 -1.20 -8.16 -21.09
N LYS A 86 -0.25 -9.07 -21.28
CA LYS A 86 -0.03 -10.24 -20.39
C LYS A 86 1.09 -10.01 -19.39
N MET A 87 1.71 -8.84 -19.40
CA MET A 87 2.81 -8.50 -18.52
C MET A 87 2.30 -8.16 -17.11
N SER A 88 3.10 -8.46 -16.09
CA SER A 88 2.85 -8.05 -14.71
C SER A 88 3.97 -7.17 -14.20
N TRP A 89 3.64 -6.15 -13.40
CA TRP A 89 4.64 -5.28 -12.79
C TRP A 89 5.60 -6.05 -11.87
N PHE A 90 5.14 -7.15 -11.28
CA PHE A 90 6.02 -8.06 -10.55
C PHE A 90 7.16 -8.60 -11.42
N ARG A 91 6.86 -9.02 -12.66
CA ARG A 91 7.89 -9.50 -13.60
C ARG A 91 8.76 -8.36 -14.09
N VAL A 92 8.18 -7.22 -14.44
CA VAL A 92 8.92 -6.04 -14.90
C VAL A 92 9.89 -5.57 -13.83
N LYS A 93 9.43 -5.45 -12.58
CA LYS A 93 10.26 -5.11 -11.43
C LYS A 93 11.40 -6.12 -11.28
N ARG A 94 11.10 -7.43 -11.27
CA ARG A 94 12.14 -8.47 -11.14
C ARG A 94 13.20 -8.41 -12.25
N SER A 95 12.81 -8.13 -13.49
CA SER A 95 13.73 -8.10 -14.63
C SER A 95 14.52 -6.79 -14.75
N HIS A 96 13.96 -5.67 -14.31
CA HIS A 96 14.49 -4.33 -14.59
C HIS A 96 14.75 -3.47 -13.35
N GLN A 97 14.72 -4.06 -12.15
CA GLN A 97 15.00 -3.36 -10.88
C GLN A 97 16.32 -2.60 -10.88
N HIS A 98 17.36 -3.17 -11.50
CA HIS A 98 18.68 -2.55 -11.56
C HIS A 98 18.80 -1.46 -12.62
N SER A 99 17.99 -1.52 -13.68
CA SER A 99 18.04 -0.56 -14.79
C SER A 99 17.20 0.69 -14.50
N CYS A 100 16.05 0.52 -13.85
CA CYS A 100 15.07 1.59 -13.62
C CYS A 100 14.54 1.63 -12.17
N PRO A 101 15.41 1.75 -11.14
CA PRO A 101 14.99 1.65 -9.74
C PRO A 101 14.06 2.78 -9.29
N ASP A 102 14.32 4.02 -9.71
CA ASP A 102 13.57 5.21 -9.27
C ASP A 102 12.15 5.21 -9.87
N LEU A 103 12.04 4.86 -11.16
CA LEU A 103 10.77 4.69 -11.85
C LEU A 103 9.93 3.56 -11.26
N LEU A 104 10.56 2.42 -10.94
CA LEU A 104 9.84 1.29 -10.35
C LEU A 104 9.32 1.61 -8.95
N ALA A 105 10.04 2.42 -8.17
CA ALA A 105 9.56 2.91 -6.89
C ALA A 105 8.33 3.82 -7.03
N LEU A 106 8.30 4.70 -8.05
CA LEU A 106 7.10 5.49 -8.37
C LEU A 106 5.93 4.58 -8.77
N VAL A 107 6.18 3.57 -9.60
CA VAL A 107 5.15 2.61 -10.00
C VAL A 107 4.62 1.80 -8.81
N ASP A 108 5.49 1.33 -7.92
CA ASP A 108 5.09 0.65 -6.69
C ASP A 108 4.21 1.55 -5.81
N LEU A 109 4.58 2.82 -5.67
CA LEU A 109 3.80 3.81 -4.94
C LEU A 109 2.41 3.97 -5.56
N VAL A 110 2.32 4.10 -6.89
CA VAL A 110 1.04 4.22 -7.59
C VAL A 110 0.17 2.95 -7.43
N LEU A 111 0.79 1.77 -7.49
CA LEU A 111 0.09 0.50 -7.30
C LEU A 111 -0.34 0.22 -5.85
N SER A 112 0.25 0.93 -4.87
CA SER A 112 -0.14 0.83 -3.47
C SER A 112 -1.45 1.57 -3.14
N PHE A 113 -1.93 2.43 -4.05
CA PHE A 113 -3.21 3.10 -3.84
C PHE A 113 -4.37 2.11 -4.02
N PRO A 114 -5.31 2.08 -3.06
CA PRO A 114 -6.51 1.27 -3.22
C PRO A 114 -7.31 1.79 -4.41
N ALA A 115 -7.46 0.96 -5.43
CA ALA A 115 -8.26 1.29 -6.62
C ALA A 115 -9.77 1.33 -6.36
N SER A 116 -10.22 0.94 -5.16
CA SER A 116 -11.63 0.76 -4.82
C SER A 116 -11.93 1.28 -3.41
N THR A 117 -13.15 1.80 -3.24
CA THR A 117 -13.73 2.14 -1.93
C THR A 117 -14.23 0.93 -1.16
N ALA A 118 -14.09 -0.29 -1.70
CA ALA A 118 -14.52 -1.53 -1.03
C ALA A 118 -13.93 -1.68 0.39
N GLU A 119 -12.66 -1.30 0.58
CA GLU A 119 -12.03 -1.28 1.91
C GLU A 119 -12.72 -0.27 2.85
N CYS A 120 -13.10 0.90 2.33
CA CYS A 120 -13.87 1.87 3.10
C CYS A 120 -15.26 1.34 3.46
N GLU A 121 -15.94 0.65 2.54
CA GLU A 121 -17.25 0.03 2.79
C GLU A 121 -17.17 -1.05 3.86
N THR A 122 -16.12 -1.88 3.83
CA THR A 122 -15.81 -2.85 4.89
C THR A 122 -15.60 -2.12 6.22
N GLY A 123 -14.78 -1.07 6.24
CA GLY A 123 -14.57 -0.23 7.44
C GLY A 123 -15.87 0.35 8.01
N PHE A 124 -16.75 0.89 7.17
CA PHE A 124 -18.05 1.41 7.59
C PHE A 124 -18.98 0.31 8.10
N ASN A 125 -18.96 -0.88 7.50
CA ASN A 125 -19.75 -2.01 7.96
C ASN A 125 -19.28 -2.47 9.35
N THR A 126 -17.98 -2.61 9.55
CA THR A 126 -17.37 -2.91 10.86
C THR A 126 -17.71 -1.84 11.88
N MET A 127 -17.67 -0.55 11.49
CA MET A 127 -18.07 0.55 12.36
C MET A 127 -19.53 0.44 12.82
N LYS A 128 -20.46 0.02 11.95
CA LYS A 128 -21.86 -0.22 12.33
C LYS A 128 -22.01 -1.34 13.35
N GLN A 129 -21.15 -2.37 13.30
CA GLN A 129 -21.15 -3.45 14.29
C GLN A 129 -20.59 -2.99 15.64
N VAL A 130 -19.57 -2.12 15.65
CA VAL A 130 -18.97 -1.59 16.88
C VAL A 130 -19.89 -0.53 17.52
N LYS A 131 -20.41 0.40 16.72
CA LYS A 131 -21.29 1.50 17.14
C LYS A 131 -22.75 1.09 17.01
N THR A 132 -23.22 0.32 17.98
CA THR A 132 -24.64 -0.03 18.13
C THR A 132 -25.40 1.06 18.88
N ASP A 133 -26.74 1.00 18.88
CA ASP A 133 -27.60 1.96 19.61
C ASP A 133 -27.22 2.06 21.10
N TRP A 134 -26.89 0.92 21.73
CA TRP A 134 -26.44 0.82 23.11
C TRP A 134 -25.01 1.35 23.35
N ARG A 135 -24.22 1.55 22.28
CA ARG A 135 -22.84 2.05 22.29
C ARG A 135 -22.69 3.38 21.52
N SER A 136 -23.77 4.13 21.37
CA SER A 136 -23.82 5.37 20.60
C SER A 136 -22.86 6.47 21.10
N ASN A 137 -22.48 6.44 22.39
CA ASN A 137 -21.61 7.41 23.05
C ASN A 137 -20.14 7.00 23.15
N LEU A 138 -19.67 6.05 22.34
CA LEU A 138 -18.23 5.75 22.24
C LEU A 138 -17.44 7.01 21.85
N LYS A 139 -16.37 7.29 22.60
CA LYS A 139 -15.39 8.33 22.25
C LYS A 139 -14.69 7.96 20.94
N SER A 140 -14.24 8.97 20.20
CA SER A 140 -13.54 8.76 18.92
C SER A 140 -12.34 7.84 19.08
N ASP A 141 -11.50 8.08 20.09
CA ASP A 141 -10.28 7.29 20.32
C ASP A 141 -10.61 5.81 20.55
N THR A 142 -11.58 5.53 21.43
CA THR A 142 -12.02 4.16 21.72
C THR A 142 -12.65 3.49 20.51
N LEU A 143 -13.38 4.24 19.68
CA LEU A 143 -13.94 3.70 18.44
C LEU A 143 -12.81 3.33 17.46
N SER A 144 -11.82 4.19 17.30
CA SER A 144 -10.64 3.93 16.46
C SER A 144 -9.88 2.69 16.92
N ASP A 145 -9.63 2.57 18.23
CA ASP A 145 -8.94 1.41 18.80
C ASP A 145 -9.70 0.10 18.51
N LEU A 146 -11.03 0.10 18.70
CA LEU A 146 -11.87 -1.07 18.43
C LEU A 146 -11.91 -1.40 16.93
N LEU A 147 -11.96 -0.40 16.06
CA LEU A 147 -11.93 -0.61 14.61
C LEU A 147 -10.58 -1.17 14.16
N MET A 148 -9.48 -0.66 14.71
CA MET A 148 -8.13 -1.17 14.43
C MET A 148 -8.03 -2.66 14.77
N VAL A 149 -8.53 -3.06 15.95
CA VAL A 149 -8.54 -4.48 16.34
C VAL A 149 -9.42 -5.30 15.38
N GLN A 150 -10.61 -4.82 15.02
CA GLN A 150 -11.52 -5.58 14.15
C GLN A 150 -11.05 -5.70 12.70
N LEU A 151 -10.38 -4.68 12.17
CA LEU A 151 -9.96 -4.63 10.76
C LEU A 151 -8.57 -5.23 10.53
N SER A 152 -7.68 -5.17 11.52
CA SER A 152 -6.28 -5.58 11.38
C SER A 152 -5.93 -6.86 12.15
N SER A 153 -6.81 -7.34 13.05
CA SER A 153 -6.57 -8.62 13.72
C SER A 153 -6.82 -9.79 12.77
N PRO A 154 -6.01 -10.85 12.85
CA PRO A 154 -6.37 -12.13 12.25
C PRO A 154 -7.68 -12.65 12.85
N GLU A 155 -8.28 -13.64 12.18
CA GLU A 155 -9.46 -14.33 12.71
C GLU A 155 -9.19 -14.88 14.11
N ILE A 156 -10.23 -14.95 14.94
CA ILE A 156 -10.09 -15.38 16.35
C ILE A 156 -9.44 -16.77 16.51
N ARG A 157 -9.53 -17.62 15.50
CA ARG A 157 -8.94 -18.96 15.49
C ARG A 157 -7.42 -18.96 15.25
N GLU A 158 -6.94 -17.94 14.56
CA GLU A 158 -5.53 -17.75 14.17
C GLU A 158 -4.84 -16.70 15.03
N TYR A 159 -5.59 -16.02 15.89
CA TYR A 159 -5.07 -15.01 16.79
C TYR A 159 -4.22 -15.64 17.90
N ASP A 160 -2.92 -15.31 17.91
CA ASP A 160 -2.00 -15.63 18.99
C ASP A 160 -2.11 -14.59 20.14
N PRO A 161 -2.66 -14.98 21.31
CA PRO A 161 -2.82 -14.06 22.42
C PRO A 161 -1.52 -13.81 23.18
N ILE A 162 -0.45 -14.59 22.98
CA ILE A 162 0.75 -14.55 23.82
C ILE A 162 1.42 -13.18 23.77
N LYS A 163 1.56 -12.59 22.58
CA LYS A 163 2.16 -11.25 22.40
C LYS A 163 1.39 -10.17 23.17
N ALA A 164 0.07 -10.17 23.07
CA ALA A 164 -0.78 -9.21 23.78
C ALA A 164 -0.70 -9.40 25.30
N VAL A 165 -0.64 -10.65 25.78
CA VAL A 165 -0.49 -10.96 27.20
C VAL A 165 0.87 -10.51 27.72
N MET A 166 1.95 -10.69 26.95
CA MET A 166 3.29 -10.23 27.32
C MET A 166 3.34 -8.71 27.42
N LEU A 167 2.81 -7.99 26.43
CA LEU A 167 2.73 -6.52 26.47
C LEU A 167 1.93 -6.04 27.69
N TRP A 168 0.77 -6.64 27.95
CA TRP A 168 -0.05 -6.30 29.11
C TRP A 168 0.64 -6.56 30.45
N HIS A 169 1.48 -7.59 30.53
CA HIS A 169 2.24 -7.93 31.73
C HIS A 169 3.42 -6.97 31.94
N GLN A 170 4.15 -6.64 30.87
CA GLN A 170 5.29 -5.70 30.87
C GLN A 170 4.87 -4.29 31.27
N ASP A 171 3.73 -3.81 30.77
CA ASP A 171 3.19 -2.48 31.10
C ASP A 171 2.52 -2.41 32.47
N SER A 172 2.43 -3.54 33.19
CA SER A 172 1.78 -3.57 34.50
C SER A 172 2.69 -3.02 35.60
N ILE A 173 2.22 -1.97 36.28
CA ILE A 173 2.94 -1.30 37.38
C ILE A 173 3.10 -2.23 38.62
N ARG A 174 2.36 -3.35 38.69
CA ARG A 174 2.48 -4.35 39.76
C ARG A 174 2.59 -5.73 39.13
N SER A 175 3.58 -6.51 39.57
CA SER A 175 3.76 -7.90 39.14
C SER A 175 2.45 -8.70 39.32
N ARG A 176 1.81 -9.05 38.20
CA ARG A 176 0.62 -9.90 38.19
C ARG A 176 1.05 -11.34 37.92
N ARG A 177 1.07 -12.16 38.97
CA ARG A 177 1.40 -13.60 38.97
C ARG A 177 2.80 -13.93 38.43
N PRO A 178 3.81 -14.10 39.32
CA PRO A 178 5.19 -14.41 38.94
C PRO A 178 5.32 -15.65 38.03
N ASP A 179 4.54 -16.69 38.30
CA ASP A 179 4.72 -18.01 37.67
C ASP A 179 4.02 -18.16 36.30
N PHE A 180 3.29 -17.14 35.82
CA PHE A 180 2.58 -17.23 34.53
C PHE A 180 3.55 -17.27 33.34
N MET A 181 4.65 -16.52 33.43
CA MET A 181 5.65 -16.46 32.35
C MET A 181 6.48 -17.74 32.23
N ASP A 182 6.52 -18.60 33.25
CA ASP A 182 7.27 -19.86 33.19
C ASP A 182 6.60 -20.89 32.28
N ARG A 183 5.30 -20.76 32.02
CA ARG A 183 4.60 -21.58 31.02
C ARG A 183 4.82 -21.04 29.60
N ALA A 184 4.74 -19.72 29.41
CA ALA A 184 4.97 -19.09 28.11
C ALA A 184 6.41 -19.29 27.62
N LYS A 185 7.41 -19.16 28.50
CA LYS A 185 8.82 -19.46 28.20
C LYS A 185 9.03 -20.91 27.74
N ARG A 186 8.28 -21.87 28.30
CA ARG A 186 8.35 -23.27 27.89
C ARG A 186 7.76 -23.52 26.51
N VAL A 187 6.67 -22.84 26.14
CA VAL A 187 6.07 -22.98 24.80
C VAL A 187 6.97 -22.38 23.72
N ILE A 188 7.54 -21.20 23.98
CA ILE A 188 8.48 -20.53 23.06
C ILE A 188 9.76 -21.36 22.89
N ALA A 189 10.27 -21.98 23.96
CA ALA A 189 11.45 -22.85 23.89
C ALA A 189 11.17 -24.12 23.06
N VAL A 190 9.99 -24.70 23.17
CA VAL A 190 9.59 -25.88 22.39
C VAL A 190 9.46 -25.54 20.90
N GLU A 191 8.86 -24.39 20.54
CA GLU A 191 8.76 -23.95 19.14
C GLU A 191 10.13 -23.63 18.52
N SER A 192 11.09 -23.11 19.30
CA SER A 192 12.46 -22.88 18.82
C SER A 192 13.25 -24.18 18.63
N GLU A 193 13.01 -25.19 19.47
CA GLU A 193 13.67 -26.50 19.35
C GLU A 193 13.12 -27.30 18.16
N GLU A 194 11.81 -27.22 17.88
CA GLU A 194 11.19 -27.87 16.72
C GLU A 194 11.65 -27.26 15.38
N SER A 195 11.95 -25.95 15.35
CA SER A 195 12.50 -25.29 14.16
C SER A 195 13.97 -25.60 13.87
N ASP A 196 14.73 -26.02 14.89
CA ASP A 196 16.14 -26.38 14.76
C ASP A 196 16.34 -27.88 14.41
N GLU A 197 15.32 -28.73 14.62
CA GLU A 197 15.33 -30.16 14.25
C GLU A 197 14.86 -30.45 12.80
N GLU A 198 14.26 -29.48 12.09
CA GLU A 198 13.79 -29.63 10.70
C GLU A 198 14.79 -29.15 9.61
N VAL A 199 16.08 -28.93 9.95
CA VAL A 199 17.14 -28.51 8.99
C VAL A 199 18.13 -29.63 8.68
#